data_AF-A0A1E5TAA1-F1
#
_entry.id   AF-A0A1E5TAA1-F1
#
_cell.length_a   1.000
_cell.length_b   1.000
_cell.length_c   1.000
_cell.angle_alpha   90.00
_cell.angle_beta   90.00
_cell.angle_gamma   90.00
#
_symmetry.space_group_name_H-M   'P 1'
#
loop_
_entity.id
_entity.type
_entity.pdbx_description
1 polymer ?
#
loop_
_entity_poly.entity_id
_entity_poly.type
_entity_poly.pdbx_seq_one_letter_code
_entity_poly.pdbx_strand_id
1 'polypeptide(L)'
;MFDAIKIRVHNIVPNFDSLGEWYNLSRYDYDKFSFELYKNDKPNKNLEVPLKISNSSPSYYGFEIKGNLRKWYFGKLSSKSDFDKKTFRKCINLLADRLGVNRKHFWELNNAQFTQLELGINLHFKGDFKNFLQCVRQYPNISKQSYYKRESVTFFGSYFSIIFYDKLREVCERNRISKQTSNKLMSKITRLRFEIRVKKISGVPFFREYVSTVNDAYANWDRLSEYLNMVYNNVIFVNDITPNINTILSSDVYGNGSKKLDRYLICKGIEKIGVDKLIEDLYVYYPTKTASTFRDKYLDIIKSFEREDTISYQEIFRERLQEKTAFKPNGFYNNSNKRILPLNNI
;
A
#
# COMPACT_ATOMS: atom_id res chain seq x y z
N MET A 1 5.37 -8.07 -0.01
CA MET A 1 4.25 -7.77 -0.90
C MET A 1 2.95 -8.42 -0.43
N PHE A 2 2.84 -9.74 -0.29
CA PHE A 2 1.61 -10.37 0.22
C PHE A 2 1.35 -10.04 1.70
N ASP A 3 0.10 -9.77 2.09
CA ASP A 3 -0.31 -9.53 3.49
C ASP A 3 -1.43 -10.49 3.94
N ALA A 4 -2.70 -10.07 3.91
CA ALA A 4 -3.82 -10.97 4.13
C ALA A 4 -4.22 -11.74 2.87
N ILE A 5 -4.64 -12.99 3.05
CA ILE A 5 -5.07 -13.87 1.99
C ILE A 5 -6.27 -14.70 2.42
N LYS A 6 -6.96 -15.22 1.41
CA LYS A 6 -7.91 -16.31 1.54
C LYS A 6 -7.60 -17.35 0.47
N ILE A 7 -7.02 -18.48 0.86
CA ILE A 7 -6.71 -19.61 -0.02
C ILE A 7 -7.77 -20.68 0.18
N ARG A 8 -8.31 -21.21 -0.92
CA ARG A 8 -9.10 -22.43 -0.93
C ARG A 8 -8.24 -23.55 -1.51
N VAL A 9 -8.11 -24.65 -0.78
CA VAL A 9 -7.36 -25.83 -1.22
C VAL A 9 -8.33 -26.98 -1.44
N HIS A 10 -8.25 -27.65 -2.59
CA HIS A 10 -9.15 -28.74 -2.97
C HIS A 10 -8.43 -30.09 -3.08
N ASN A 11 -9.21 -31.17 -3.03
CA ASN A 11 -8.80 -32.53 -3.35
C ASN A 11 -7.58 -33.01 -2.56
N ILE A 12 -7.59 -32.77 -1.25
CA ILE A 12 -6.49 -33.20 -0.38
C ILE A 12 -6.84 -34.54 0.28
N VAL A 13 -5.83 -35.42 0.32
CA VAL A 13 -5.79 -36.60 1.19
C VAL A 13 -4.82 -36.27 2.33
N PRO A 14 -5.29 -35.83 3.51
CA PRO A 14 -4.42 -35.47 4.62
C PRO A 14 -3.72 -36.71 5.16
N ASN A 15 -2.44 -36.61 5.49
CA ASN A 15 -1.77 -37.66 6.25
C ASN A 15 -2.10 -37.49 7.74
N PHE A 16 -3.19 -38.10 8.18
CA PHE A 16 -3.68 -38.02 9.56
C PHE A 16 -2.74 -38.71 10.58
N ASP A 17 -1.89 -39.64 10.14
CA ASP A 17 -0.94 -40.34 11.02
C ASP A 17 0.23 -39.43 11.46
N SER A 18 0.56 -38.42 10.64
CA SER A 18 1.63 -37.44 10.94
C SER A 18 1.20 -36.31 11.89
N LEU A 19 -0.09 -36.26 12.24
CA LEU A 19 -0.71 -35.17 12.99
C LEU A 19 -1.63 -35.78 14.07
N GLY A 20 -1.03 -36.31 15.14
CA GLY A 20 -1.72 -36.95 16.27
C GLY A 20 -2.81 -36.11 16.97
N GLU A 21 -3.03 -34.86 16.55
CA GLU A 21 -4.06 -33.93 17.04
C GLU A 21 -5.37 -33.96 16.24
N TRP A 22 -5.44 -34.64 15.09
CA TRP A 22 -6.65 -34.67 14.26
C TRP A 22 -7.65 -35.75 14.65
N TYR A 23 -7.25 -36.71 15.49
CA TYR A 23 -8.07 -37.89 15.82
C TYR A 23 -9.32 -37.57 16.67
N ASN A 24 -9.41 -36.38 17.26
CA ASN A 24 -10.61 -35.89 17.96
C ASN A 24 -11.60 -35.14 17.04
N LEU A 25 -11.31 -35.00 15.75
CA LEU A 25 -12.08 -34.18 14.80
C LEU A 25 -13.28 -34.90 14.15
N SER A 26 -13.42 -36.21 14.35
CA SER A 26 -14.48 -37.01 13.71
C SER A 26 -15.84 -36.95 14.41
N ARG A 27 -15.99 -36.19 15.50
CA ARG A 27 -17.19 -36.24 16.36
C ARG A 27 -17.93 -34.93 16.63
N TYR A 28 -17.45 -33.76 16.20
CA TYR A 28 -18.12 -32.48 16.52
C TYR A 28 -18.04 -31.44 15.39
N ASP A 29 -19.08 -30.59 15.32
CA ASP A 29 -19.38 -29.56 14.31
C ASP A 29 -18.19 -28.86 13.62
N TYR A 30 -18.29 -28.78 12.30
CA TYR A 30 -17.22 -28.57 11.31
C TYR A 30 -16.76 -27.12 11.07
N ASP A 31 -16.98 -26.15 11.95
CA ASP A 31 -16.98 -24.77 11.45
C ASP A 31 -15.66 -23.98 11.50
N LYS A 32 -14.77 -24.19 12.48
CA LYS A 32 -13.51 -23.41 12.59
C LYS A 32 -12.43 -24.15 13.37
N PHE A 33 -11.27 -24.35 12.75
CA PHE A 33 -10.06 -24.83 13.43
C PHE A 33 -9.01 -23.72 13.46
N SER A 34 -8.28 -23.62 14.56
CA SER A 34 -7.03 -22.87 14.65
C SER A 34 -5.93 -23.83 15.06
N PHE A 35 -4.76 -23.72 14.44
CA PHE A 35 -3.56 -24.43 14.89
C PHE A 35 -2.59 -23.40 15.48
N GLU A 36 -2.09 -23.68 16.68
CA GLU A 36 -0.99 -22.93 17.27
C GLU A 36 0.31 -23.32 16.57
N LEU A 37 1.11 -22.32 16.19
CA LEU A 37 2.40 -22.60 15.57
C LEU A 37 3.55 -22.58 16.56
N TYR A 38 4.40 -23.60 16.44
CA TYR A 38 5.71 -23.64 17.06
C TYR A 38 6.76 -23.10 16.09
N LYS A 39 7.53 -22.11 16.54
CA LYS A 39 8.75 -21.64 15.86
C LYS A 39 9.93 -22.02 16.75
N ASN A 40 10.85 -22.85 16.24
CA ASN A 40 11.97 -23.42 17.01
C ASN A 40 11.48 -24.11 18.31
N ASP A 41 10.47 -24.97 18.20
CA ASP A 41 9.87 -25.74 19.31
C ASP A 41 9.31 -24.90 20.47
N LYS A 42 9.14 -23.59 20.28
CA LYS A 42 8.43 -22.72 21.22
C LYS A 42 7.04 -22.35 20.66
N PRO A 43 5.95 -22.60 21.42
CA PRO A 43 4.60 -22.25 20.99
C PRO A 43 4.50 -20.74 20.88
N ASN A 44 4.18 -20.25 19.68
CA ASN A 44 3.79 -18.88 19.47
C ASN A 44 2.27 -18.79 19.68
N LYS A 45 1.86 -18.70 20.96
CA LYS A 45 0.48 -18.66 21.48
C LYS A 45 -0.41 -17.52 20.93
N ASN A 46 0.03 -16.85 19.88
CA ASN A 46 -0.53 -15.61 19.38
C ASN A 46 -0.83 -15.64 17.88
N LEU A 47 -0.56 -16.73 17.16
CA LEU A 47 -0.73 -16.78 15.71
C LEU A 47 -1.50 -18.03 15.30
N GLU A 48 -2.82 -17.89 15.30
CA GLU A 48 -3.74 -18.86 14.76
C GLU A 48 -3.98 -18.59 13.27
N VAL A 49 -4.01 -19.65 12.47
CA VAL A 49 -4.56 -19.60 11.11
C VAL A 49 -5.94 -20.22 11.14
N PRO A 50 -7.01 -19.44 10.96
CA PRO A 50 -8.34 -20.01 10.84
C PRO A 50 -8.42 -20.89 9.59
N LEU A 51 -8.78 -22.14 9.83
CA LEU A 51 -9.01 -23.18 8.83
C LEU A 51 -10.49 -23.56 8.88
N LYS A 52 -11.16 -23.53 7.73
CA LYS A 52 -12.46 -24.19 7.57
C LYS A 52 -12.26 -25.45 6.73
N ILE A 53 -12.78 -26.57 7.20
CA ILE A 53 -12.70 -27.85 6.52
C ILE A 53 -14.06 -28.16 5.93
N SER A 54 -14.09 -28.56 4.66
CA SER A 54 -15.30 -29.06 4.01
C SER A 54 -15.01 -30.45 3.47
N ASN A 55 -15.87 -31.41 3.78
CA ASN A 55 -15.76 -32.75 3.23
C ASN A 55 -16.40 -32.78 1.83
N SER A 56 -15.61 -33.01 0.79
CA SER A 56 -16.12 -33.09 -0.59
C SER A 56 -16.48 -34.52 -1.01
N SER A 57 -15.91 -35.53 -0.35
CA SER A 57 -16.10 -36.97 -0.59
C SER A 57 -15.39 -37.75 0.54
N PRO A 58 -15.76 -39.01 0.86
CA PRO A 58 -15.14 -39.80 1.94
C PRO A 58 -13.61 -39.82 1.99
N SER A 59 -12.93 -39.55 0.87
CA SER A 59 -11.46 -39.56 0.76
C SER A 59 -10.83 -38.22 0.38
N TYR A 60 -11.63 -37.17 0.15
CA TYR A 60 -11.13 -35.88 -0.33
C TYR A 60 -11.66 -34.71 0.49
N TYR A 61 -10.72 -33.95 1.04
CA TYR A 61 -10.98 -32.78 1.87
C TYR A 61 -10.70 -31.47 1.12
N GLY A 62 -11.51 -30.46 1.41
CA GLY A 62 -11.27 -29.08 1.05
C GLY A 62 -10.92 -28.25 2.28
N PHE A 63 -9.98 -27.31 2.11
CA PHE A 63 -9.53 -26.40 3.16
C PHE A 63 -9.73 -24.95 2.74
N GLU A 64 -10.17 -24.11 3.65
CA GLU A 64 -10.17 -22.67 3.47
C GLU A 64 -9.28 -22.03 4.53
N ILE A 65 -8.18 -21.45 4.07
CA ILE A 65 -7.15 -20.81 4.88
C ILE A 65 -7.38 -19.30 4.80
N LYS A 66 -7.58 -18.65 5.94
CA LYS A 66 -7.74 -17.19 6.02
C LYS A 66 -6.70 -16.58 6.94
N GLY A 67 -6.31 -15.34 6.65
CA GLY A 67 -5.58 -14.52 7.60
C GLY A 67 -4.37 -13.84 7.00
N ASN A 68 -3.53 -13.30 7.89
CA ASN A 68 -2.37 -12.51 7.52
C ASN A 68 -1.10 -13.38 7.53
N LEU A 69 -0.69 -13.88 6.36
CA LEU A 69 0.47 -14.77 6.23
C LEU A 69 1.76 -14.11 6.71
N ARG A 70 1.87 -12.79 6.56
CA ARG A 70 3.08 -12.05 6.94
C ARG A 70 3.25 -12.00 8.45
N LYS A 71 2.18 -11.70 9.18
CA LYS A 71 2.13 -11.77 10.65
C LYS A 71 2.34 -13.20 11.13
N TRP A 72 1.79 -14.18 10.42
CA TRP A 72 2.00 -15.60 10.68
C TRP A 72 3.47 -16.01 10.57
N TYR A 73 4.14 -15.63 9.47
CA TYR A 73 5.52 -16.04 9.20
C TYR A 73 6.56 -15.25 10.00
N PHE A 74 6.44 -13.92 10.06
CA PHE A 74 7.43 -13.06 10.71
C PHE A 74 7.13 -12.79 12.20
N GLY A 75 5.89 -12.99 12.65
CA GLY A 75 5.42 -12.62 13.98
C GLY A 75 4.61 -11.31 13.99
N LYS A 76 3.68 -11.17 14.96
CA LYS A 76 2.85 -9.95 15.15
C LYS A 76 3.69 -8.66 15.27
N LEU A 77 4.84 -8.75 15.94
CA LEU A 77 5.76 -7.63 16.20
C LEU A 77 6.65 -7.28 14.98
N SER A 78 6.77 -8.19 14.03
CA SER A 78 7.60 -8.04 12.82
C SER A 78 6.80 -7.50 11.63
N SER A 79 5.77 -6.69 11.89
CA SER A 79 4.88 -6.05 10.91
C SER A 79 5.57 -5.07 9.95
N LYS A 80 6.90 -5.00 9.98
CA LYS A 80 7.76 -4.13 9.17
C LYS A 80 8.37 -4.84 7.96
N SER A 81 8.51 -6.17 8.00
CA SER A 81 9.06 -6.95 6.90
C SER A 81 7.95 -7.26 5.90
N ASP A 82 8.26 -7.13 4.61
CA ASP A 82 7.38 -7.52 3.52
C ASP A 82 7.88 -8.85 2.94
N PHE A 83 7.00 -9.75 2.50
CA PHE A 83 7.44 -10.95 1.78
C PHE A 83 8.15 -10.56 0.49
N ASP A 84 9.33 -11.12 0.28
CA ASP A 84 9.93 -11.34 -1.04
C ASP A 84 9.51 -12.71 -1.60
N LYS A 85 9.81 -12.96 -2.88
CA LYS A 85 9.45 -14.21 -3.58
C LYS A 85 9.98 -15.46 -2.86
N LYS A 86 11.21 -15.42 -2.34
CA LYS A 86 11.85 -16.56 -1.65
C LYS A 86 11.16 -16.87 -0.32
N THR A 87 10.87 -15.84 0.45
CA THR A 87 10.25 -15.93 1.77
C THR A 87 8.78 -16.32 1.67
N PHE A 88 8.09 -15.85 0.64
CA PHE A 88 6.75 -16.34 0.30
C PHE A 88 6.76 -17.85 0.04
N ARG A 89 7.68 -18.36 -0.78
CA ARG A 89 7.81 -19.81 -1.03
C ARG A 89 8.06 -20.61 0.25
N LYS A 90 8.95 -20.12 1.12
CA LYS A 90 9.21 -20.75 2.44
C LYS A 90 7.95 -20.78 3.31
N CYS A 91 7.21 -19.67 3.35
CA CYS A 91 5.95 -19.56 4.08
C CYS A 91 4.91 -20.57 3.59
N ILE A 92 4.72 -20.68 2.28
CA ILE A 92 3.77 -21.63 1.69
C ILE A 92 4.18 -23.08 1.92
N ASN A 93 5.47 -23.42 1.78
CA ASN A 93 5.96 -24.77 2.08
C ASN A 93 5.67 -25.16 3.53
N LEU A 94 5.95 -24.25 4.47
CA LEU A 94 5.68 -24.47 5.89
C LEU A 94 4.18 -24.67 6.14
N LEU A 95 3.32 -23.92 5.44
CA LEU A 95 1.88 -24.07 5.53
C LEU A 95 1.42 -25.46 5.04
N ALA A 96 1.95 -25.93 3.91
CA ALA A 96 1.66 -27.26 3.39
C ALA A 96 2.09 -28.37 4.36
N ASP A 97 3.30 -28.29 4.91
CA ASP A 97 3.82 -29.27 5.88
C ASP A 97 2.94 -29.34 7.13
N ARG A 98 2.54 -28.19 7.65
CA ARG A 98 1.70 -28.10 8.86
C ARG A 98 0.29 -28.63 8.65
N LEU A 99 -0.21 -28.59 7.41
CA LEU A 99 -1.49 -29.18 7.04
C LEU A 99 -1.37 -30.67 6.67
N GLY A 100 -0.17 -31.27 6.75
CA GLY A 100 0.06 -32.65 6.33
C GLY A 100 -0.18 -32.88 4.84
N VAL A 101 -0.03 -31.82 4.02
CA VAL A 101 -0.27 -31.85 2.58
C VAL A 101 1.07 -31.96 1.86
N ASN A 102 1.14 -32.86 0.88
CA ASN A 102 2.30 -32.93 0.01
C ASN A 102 2.56 -31.56 -0.64
N ARG A 103 3.76 -30.99 -0.44
CA ARG A 103 4.12 -29.67 -0.99
C ARG A 103 3.87 -29.59 -2.49
N LYS A 104 4.26 -30.63 -3.26
CA LYS A 104 4.04 -30.69 -4.71
C LYS A 104 2.55 -30.52 -5.03
N HIS A 105 1.67 -31.25 -4.33
CA HIS A 105 0.22 -31.14 -4.50
C HIS A 105 -0.36 -29.78 -4.09
N PHE A 106 0.23 -29.12 -3.10
CA PHE A 106 -0.18 -27.78 -2.66
C PHE A 106 0.18 -26.70 -3.69
N TRP A 107 1.32 -26.86 -4.36
CA TRP A 107 1.79 -25.95 -5.42
C TRP A 107 1.19 -26.25 -6.79
N GLU A 108 1.05 -27.53 -7.13
CA GLU A 108 0.63 -27.97 -8.46
C GLU A 108 -0.91 -28.18 -8.54
N LEU A 109 -1.41 -28.37 -9.76
CA LEU A 109 -2.79 -28.81 -10.05
C LEU A 109 -3.93 -27.85 -9.66
N ASN A 110 -3.69 -26.54 -9.60
CA ASN A 110 -4.72 -25.54 -9.27
C ASN A 110 -5.44 -25.80 -7.94
N ASN A 111 -4.82 -26.59 -7.05
CA ASN A 111 -5.47 -27.04 -5.83
C ASN A 111 -5.61 -25.88 -4.84
N ALA A 112 -4.56 -25.08 -4.65
CA ALA A 112 -4.55 -23.92 -3.76
C ALA A 112 -4.84 -22.61 -4.53
N GLN A 113 -6.09 -22.18 -4.49
CA GLN A 113 -6.61 -21.01 -5.20
C GLN A 113 -6.79 -19.81 -4.28
N PHE A 114 -6.33 -18.63 -4.69
CA PHE A 114 -6.70 -17.40 -4.02
C PHE A 114 -8.15 -17.03 -4.36
N THR A 115 -8.93 -16.76 -3.33
CA THR A 115 -10.26 -16.16 -3.48
C THR A 115 -10.25 -14.69 -3.07
N GLN A 116 -9.34 -14.33 -2.16
CA GLN A 116 -9.05 -12.95 -1.71
C GLN A 116 -7.55 -12.80 -1.44
N LEU A 117 -7.06 -11.57 -1.59
CA LEU A 117 -5.64 -11.26 -1.49
C LEU A 117 -5.43 -9.79 -1.19
N GLU A 118 -4.45 -9.48 -0.34
CA GLU A 118 -3.88 -8.15 -0.18
C GLU A 118 -2.43 -8.12 -0.67
N LEU A 119 -2.16 -7.19 -1.58
CA LEU A 119 -0.81 -6.73 -1.87
C LEU A 119 -0.56 -5.47 -1.06
N GLY A 120 0.55 -5.39 -0.34
CA GLY A 120 0.92 -4.24 0.47
C GLY A 120 2.42 -4.04 0.52
N ILE A 121 2.85 -2.78 0.41
CA ILE A 121 4.25 -2.37 0.49
C ILE A 121 4.40 -1.24 1.52
N ASN A 122 5.37 -1.39 2.41
CA ASN A 122 5.79 -0.31 3.30
C ASN A 122 6.90 0.50 2.65
N LEU A 123 6.72 1.82 2.61
CA LEU A 123 7.72 2.79 2.16
C LEU A 123 8.12 3.71 3.31
N HIS A 124 9.40 4.05 3.35
CA HIS A 124 10.02 4.80 4.44
C HIS A 124 10.47 6.16 3.91
N PHE A 125 10.06 7.22 4.61
CA PHE A 125 10.35 8.60 4.26
C PHE A 125 10.79 9.38 5.50
N LYS A 126 11.27 10.61 5.28
CA LYS A 126 11.53 11.59 6.34
C LYS A 126 10.19 12.11 6.93
N GLY A 127 10.27 12.80 8.06
CA GLY A 127 9.08 13.30 8.80
C GLY A 127 8.30 14.41 8.10
N ASP A 128 8.93 15.14 7.18
CA ASP A 128 8.29 16.09 6.25
C ASP A 128 7.27 15.42 5.31
N PHE A 129 7.36 14.09 5.15
CA PHE A 129 6.49 13.33 4.27
C PHE A 129 5.08 13.06 4.84
N LYS A 130 4.80 13.50 6.07
CA LYS A 130 3.55 13.25 6.81
C LYS A 130 2.27 13.73 6.12
N ASN A 131 2.38 14.71 5.22
CA ASN A 131 1.22 15.31 4.54
C ASN A 131 0.90 14.68 3.17
N PHE A 132 1.66 13.66 2.73
CA PHE A 132 1.41 12.93 1.49
C PHE A 132 -0.06 12.51 1.31
N LEU A 133 -0.70 12.00 2.37
CA LEU A 133 -2.09 11.50 2.29
C LEU A 133 -3.11 12.59 1.96
N GLN A 134 -2.77 13.86 2.19
CA GLN A 134 -3.63 15.00 1.83
C GLN A 134 -3.58 15.29 0.32
N CYS A 135 -2.53 14.83 -0.36
CA CYS A 135 -2.36 14.97 -1.80
C CYS A 135 -3.11 13.88 -2.58
N VAL A 136 -3.49 12.76 -1.95
CA VAL A 136 -4.19 11.64 -2.59
C VAL A 136 -5.66 12.01 -2.81
N ARG A 137 -6.07 12.22 -4.06
CA ARG A 137 -7.36 12.86 -4.37
C ARG A 137 -8.41 11.92 -4.92
N GLN A 138 -8.07 11.13 -5.92
CA GLN A 138 -9.07 10.33 -6.64
C GLN A 138 -8.41 9.11 -7.29
N TYR A 139 -9.21 8.07 -7.52
CA TYR A 139 -8.87 6.98 -8.43
C TYR A 139 -9.94 6.90 -9.54
N PRO A 140 -9.55 6.79 -10.82
CA PRO A 140 -10.49 6.73 -11.94
C PRO A 140 -11.54 5.64 -11.74
N ASN A 141 -12.78 5.94 -12.12
CA ASN A 141 -13.92 5.01 -12.09
C ASN A 141 -14.26 4.43 -10.70
N ILE A 142 -13.76 5.04 -9.61
CA ILE A 142 -14.18 4.74 -8.23
C ILE A 142 -14.76 6.01 -7.60
N SER A 143 -16.09 6.03 -7.42
CA SER A 143 -16.80 7.15 -6.81
C SER A 143 -16.73 7.15 -5.28
N LYS A 144 -16.65 5.96 -4.66
CA LYS A 144 -16.65 5.83 -3.21
C LYS A 144 -15.23 5.92 -2.64
N GLN A 145 -14.98 7.01 -1.93
CA GLN A 145 -13.74 7.24 -1.20
C GLN A 145 -13.99 7.55 0.28
N SER A 146 -13.04 7.19 1.14
CA SER A 146 -13.07 7.54 2.56
C SER A 146 -11.73 8.11 2.99
N TYR A 147 -11.80 9.22 3.72
CA TYR A 147 -10.68 9.83 4.42
C TYR A 147 -10.90 9.61 5.91
N TYR A 148 -10.08 8.79 6.55
CA TYR A 148 -10.15 8.62 8.00
C TYR A 148 -9.07 9.46 8.67
N LYS A 149 -9.51 10.49 9.42
CA LYS A 149 -8.67 11.37 10.25
C LYS A 149 -7.44 11.99 9.56
N ARG A 150 -7.43 12.08 8.23
CA ARG A 150 -6.25 12.48 7.41
C ARG A 150 -5.05 11.52 7.56
N GLU A 151 -5.29 10.30 8.05
CA GLU A 151 -4.28 9.28 8.34
C GLU A 151 -4.40 8.06 7.42
N SER A 152 -5.53 7.95 6.72
CA SER A 152 -5.70 7.00 5.63
C SER A 152 -6.66 7.52 4.56
N VAL A 153 -6.42 7.06 3.34
CA VAL A 153 -7.28 7.27 2.17
C VAL A 153 -7.61 5.89 1.61
N THR A 154 -8.89 5.60 1.43
CA THR A 154 -9.35 4.34 0.83
C THR A 154 -10.28 4.62 -0.34
N PHE A 155 -9.96 4.03 -1.49
CA PHE A 155 -10.83 3.96 -2.66
C PHE A 155 -11.53 2.59 -2.69
N PHE A 156 -12.87 2.58 -2.71
CA PHE A 156 -13.67 1.36 -2.65
C PHE A 156 -14.23 0.99 -4.02
N GLY A 157 -13.56 0.05 -4.69
CA GLY A 157 -14.14 -0.67 -5.82
C GLY A 157 -15.04 -1.83 -5.39
N SER A 158 -15.78 -2.37 -6.36
CA SER A 158 -16.67 -3.52 -6.18
C SER A 158 -15.89 -4.78 -5.77
N TYR A 159 -14.80 -5.08 -6.47
CA TYR A 159 -14.01 -6.31 -6.26
C TYR A 159 -12.66 -6.07 -5.60
N PHE A 160 -12.23 -4.82 -5.47
CA PHE A 160 -10.99 -4.46 -4.80
C PHE A 160 -11.10 -3.11 -4.08
N SER A 161 -10.13 -2.79 -3.24
CA SER A 161 -9.95 -1.46 -2.67
C SER A 161 -8.48 -1.08 -2.67
N ILE A 162 -8.21 0.20 -2.85
CA ILE A 162 -6.87 0.78 -2.79
C ILE A 162 -6.77 1.58 -1.51
N ILE A 163 -5.71 1.38 -0.73
CA ILE A 163 -5.55 1.96 0.59
C ILE A 163 -4.17 2.60 0.72
N PHE A 164 -4.14 3.85 1.16
CA PHE A 164 -2.93 4.54 1.60
C PHE A 164 -3.10 4.89 3.07
N TYR A 165 -2.10 4.63 3.91
CA TYR A 165 -2.16 5.06 5.32
C TYR A 165 -0.79 5.20 5.98
N ASP A 166 -0.76 5.95 7.08
CA ASP A 166 0.41 6.04 7.96
C ASP A 166 0.52 4.78 8.82
N LYS A 167 1.40 3.87 8.39
CA LYS A 167 1.64 2.60 9.08
C LYS A 167 2.33 2.78 10.41
N LEU A 168 3.18 3.81 10.54
CA LEU A 168 3.87 4.06 11.80
C LEU A 168 2.86 4.47 12.87
N ARG A 169 1.96 5.39 12.53
CA ARG A 169 0.87 5.81 13.40
C ARG A 169 -0.03 4.64 13.79
N GLU A 170 -0.46 3.83 12.83
CA GLU A 170 -1.28 2.63 13.09
C GLU A 170 -0.63 1.66 14.09
N VAL A 171 0.69 1.47 14.00
CA VAL A 171 1.45 0.64 14.93
C VAL A 171 1.57 1.30 16.31
N CYS A 172 1.82 2.61 16.38
CA CYS A 172 1.90 3.36 17.63
C CYS A 172 0.57 3.31 18.40
N GLU A 173 -0.55 3.55 17.72
CA GLU A 173 -1.89 3.51 18.29
C GLU A 173 -2.26 2.10 18.77
N ARG A 174 -2.05 1.09 17.92
CA ARG A 174 -2.35 -0.30 18.28
C ARG A 174 -1.57 -0.77 19.51
N ASN A 175 -0.31 -0.39 19.62
CA ASN A 175 0.55 -0.79 20.75
C ASN A 175 0.47 0.17 21.94
N ARG A 176 -0.46 1.15 21.92
CA ARG A 176 -0.65 2.14 22.98
C ARG A 176 0.64 2.87 23.37
N ILE A 177 1.51 3.14 22.38
CA ILE A 177 2.73 3.93 22.60
C ILE A 177 2.31 5.34 23.01
N SER A 178 3.00 5.91 24.02
CA SER A 178 2.66 7.24 24.51
C SER A 178 2.68 8.29 23.40
N LYS A 179 1.79 9.27 23.49
CA LYS A 179 1.65 10.34 22.48
C LYS A 179 2.97 11.09 22.28
N GLN A 180 3.70 11.36 23.36
CA GLN A 180 5.00 12.06 23.31
C GLN A 180 6.04 11.26 22.51
N THR A 181 6.19 9.96 22.80
CA THR A 181 7.14 9.09 22.09
C THR A 181 6.75 8.93 20.63
N SER A 182 5.46 8.74 20.35
CA SER A 182 4.93 8.63 18.99
C SER A 182 5.19 9.92 18.19
N ASN A 183 4.94 11.10 18.76
CA ASN A 183 5.21 12.38 18.10
C ASN A 183 6.69 12.61 17.83
N LYS A 184 7.57 12.27 18.79
CA LYS A 184 9.04 12.35 18.62
C LYS A 184 9.56 11.43 17.52
N LEU A 185 8.90 10.29 17.31
CA LEU A 185 9.24 9.35 16.25
C LEU A 185 8.70 9.82 14.90
N MET A 186 7.42 10.21 14.83
CA MET A 186 6.76 10.69 13.62
C MET A 186 7.31 12.03 13.11
N SER A 187 7.94 12.84 13.97
CA SER A 187 8.63 14.06 13.52
C SER A 187 9.91 13.77 12.73
N LYS A 188 10.49 12.57 12.89
CA LYS A 188 11.73 12.17 12.21
C LYS A 188 11.47 11.28 11.00
N ILE A 189 10.52 10.38 11.11
CA ILE A 189 10.24 9.36 10.11
C ILE A 189 8.75 9.27 9.81
N THR A 190 8.44 9.09 8.53
CA THR A 190 7.11 8.73 8.07
C THR A 190 7.18 7.33 7.48
N ARG A 191 6.25 6.44 7.84
CA ARG A 191 6.12 5.14 7.17
C ARG A 191 4.74 5.03 6.57
N LEU A 192 4.68 5.15 5.25
CA LEU A 192 3.43 4.97 4.51
C LEU A 192 3.31 3.54 4.06
N ARG A 193 2.07 3.04 4.01
CA ARG A 193 1.75 1.77 3.38
C ARG A 193 0.74 1.98 2.28
N PHE A 194 1.04 1.40 1.13
CA PHE A 194 0.15 1.32 -0.02
C PHE A 194 -0.31 -0.12 -0.16
N GLU A 195 -1.62 -0.32 -0.19
CA GLU A 195 -2.24 -1.64 -0.29
C GLU A 195 -3.30 -1.71 -1.41
N ILE A 196 -3.34 -2.85 -2.09
CA ILE A 196 -4.42 -3.27 -2.97
C ILE A 196 -5.05 -4.50 -2.32
N ARG A 197 -6.28 -4.34 -1.81
CA ARG A 197 -7.07 -5.42 -1.22
C ARG A 197 -8.08 -5.94 -2.24
N VAL A 198 -7.85 -7.12 -2.76
CA VAL A 198 -8.74 -7.84 -3.67
C VAL A 198 -9.73 -8.68 -2.85
N LYS A 199 -11.01 -8.30 -2.91
CA LYS A 199 -12.13 -8.95 -2.20
C LYS A 199 -12.65 -10.18 -2.94
N LYS A 200 -12.45 -10.23 -4.26
CA LYS A 200 -12.85 -11.35 -5.13
C LYS A 200 -11.91 -11.43 -6.34
N ILE A 201 -11.01 -12.41 -6.35
CA ILE A 201 -10.00 -12.59 -7.41
C ILE A 201 -10.64 -12.67 -8.80
N SER A 202 -11.73 -13.44 -8.95
CA SER A 202 -12.41 -13.61 -10.23
C SER A 202 -13.05 -12.33 -10.79
N GLY A 203 -13.22 -11.29 -9.96
CA GLY A 203 -13.75 -9.99 -10.34
C GLY A 203 -12.67 -8.98 -10.75
N VAL A 204 -11.38 -9.34 -10.67
CA VAL A 204 -10.28 -8.46 -11.09
C VAL A 204 -9.46 -9.18 -12.18
N PRO A 205 -9.55 -8.77 -13.46
CA PRO A 205 -8.97 -9.49 -14.60
C PRO A 205 -7.51 -9.91 -14.42
N PHE A 206 -6.66 -8.96 -14.00
CA PHE A 206 -5.24 -9.23 -13.74
C PHE A 206 -5.02 -10.37 -12.74
N PHE A 207 -5.76 -10.38 -11.62
CA PHE A 207 -5.59 -11.42 -10.61
C PHE A 207 -6.18 -12.75 -11.05
N ARG A 208 -7.29 -12.73 -11.79
CA ARG A 208 -7.89 -13.93 -12.37
C ARG A 208 -6.95 -14.62 -13.36
N GLU A 209 -6.21 -13.85 -14.14
CA GLU A 209 -5.35 -14.37 -15.20
C GLU A 209 -3.95 -14.78 -14.71
N TYR A 210 -3.38 -14.03 -13.75
CA TYR A 210 -1.97 -14.20 -13.37
C TYR A 210 -1.73 -14.60 -11.91
N VAL A 211 -2.77 -14.64 -11.09
CA VAL A 211 -2.64 -14.77 -9.62
C VAL A 211 -3.78 -15.61 -9.03
N SER A 212 -4.42 -16.46 -9.84
CA SER A 212 -5.53 -17.30 -9.40
C SER A 212 -5.10 -18.37 -8.39
N THR A 213 -3.88 -18.88 -8.53
CA THR A 213 -3.33 -19.92 -7.64
C THR A 213 -2.08 -19.43 -6.92
N VAL A 214 -1.68 -20.19 -5.89
CA VAL A 214 -0.42 -19.96 -5.17
C VAL A 214 0.78 -20.06 -6.10
N ASN A 215 0.75 -20.98 -7.07
CA ASN A 215 1.81 -21.11 -8.07
C ASN A 215 1.81 -19.96 -9.07
N ASP A 216 0.64 -19.51 -9.56
CA ASP A 216 0.56 -18.37 -10.46
C ASP A 216 1.15 -17.11 -9.81
N ALA A 217 0.81 -16.85 -8.55
CA ALA A 217 1.35 -15.75 -7.79
C ALA A 217 2.89 -15.80 -7.65
N TYR A 218 3.45 -17.00 -7.47
CA TYR A 218 4.90 -17.19 -7.41
C TYR A 218 5.55 -17.01 -8.78
N ALA A 219 4.98 -17.59 -9.83
CA ALA A 219 5.49 -17.51 -11.20
C ALA A 219 5.45 -16.06 -11.72
N ASN A 220 4.35 -15.35 -11.49
CA ASN A 220 4.09 -13.99 -11.97
C ASN A 220 4.45 -12.90 -10.94
N TRP A 221 5.45 -13.17 -10.09
CA TRP A 221 5.83 -12.23 -9.03
C TRP A 221 6.20 -10.84 -9.55
N ASP A 222 6.89 -10.76 -10.68
CA ASP A 222 7.32 -9.49 -11.27
C ASP A 222 6.12 -8.71 -11.83
N ARG A 223 5.13 -9.41 -12.39
CA ARG A 223 3.88 -8.79 -12.84
C ARG A 223 3.09 -8.18 -11.69
N LEU A 224 3.16 -8.76 -10.49
CA LEU A 224 2.54 -8.17 -9.29
C LEU A 224 3.20 -6.83 -8.92
N SER A 225 4.52 -6.73 -9.05
CA SER A 225 5.27 -5.48 -8.89
C SER A 225 4.86 -4.44 -9.94
N GLU A 226 4.75 -4.84 -11.20
CA GLU A 226 4.28 -3.97 -12.29
C GLU A 226 2.85 -3.49 -12.03
N TYR A 227 1.96 -4.38 -11.61
CA TYR A 227 0.57 -4.05 -11.30
C TYR A 227 0.44 -3.04 -10.15
N LEU A 228 1.27 -3.15 -9.11
CA LEU A 228 1.32 -2.15 -8.03
C LEU A 228 1.69 -0.76 -8.55
N ASN A 229 2.70 -0.68 -9.42
CA ASN A 229 3.10 0.59 -10.03
C ASN A 229 2.00 1.14 -10.95
N MET A 230 1.37 0.28 -11.75
CA MET A 230 0.26 0.66 -12.62
C MET A 230 -0.91 1.25 -11.82
N VAL A 231 -1.35 0.56 -10.75
CA VAL A 231 -2.42 1.06 -9.89
C VAL A 231 -2.03 2.36 -9.20
N TYR A 232 -0.78 2.49 -8.73
CA TYR A 232 -0.31 3.74 -8.16
C TYR A 232 -0.36 4.90 -9.18
N ASN A 233 0.11 4.67 -10.41
CA ASN A 233 0.16 5.70 -11.45
C ASN A 233 -1.23 6.17 -11.91
N ASN A 234 -2.26 5.36 -11.73
CA ASN A 234 -3.64 5.74 -12.01
C ASN A 234 -4.25 6.64 -10.93
N VAL A 235 -3.64 6.74 -9.73
CA VAL A 235 -4.14 7.64 -8.69
C VAL A 235 -3.90 9.10 -9.11
N ILE A 236 -4.92 9.92 -8.96
CA ILE A 236 -4.86 11.36 -9.18
C ILE A 236 -4.42 12.03 -7.87
N PHE A 237 -3.38 12.86 -7.98
CA PHE A 237 -2.82 13.62 -6.87
C PHE A 237 -3.02 15.12 -7.06
N VAL A 238 -3.16 15.85 -5.95
CA VAL A 238 -2.99 17.30 -5.90
C VAL A 238 -1.51 17.58 -5.65
N ASN A 239 -0.81 18.11 -6.65
CA ASN A 239 0.63 18.31 -6.61
C ASN A 239 1.04 19.75 -6.29
N ASP A 240 0.08 20.63 -5.95
CA ASP A 240 0.36 22.03 -5.69
C ASP A 240 1.31 22.20 -4.48
N ILE A 241 1.08 21.45 -3.40
CA ILE A 241 1.88 21.52 -2.18
C ILE A 241 2.98 20.45 -2.19
N THR A 242 4.21 20.84 -2.49
CA THR A 242 5.40 19.98 -2.42
C THR A 242 5.89 19.83 -0.96
N PRO A 243 6.77 18.85 -0.65
CA PRO A 243 7.32 18.70 0.71
C PRO A 243 8.05 19.94 1.24
N ASN A 244 8.75 20.67 0.36
CA ASN A 244 9.48 21.88 0.76
C ASN A 244 8.52 23.03 1.04
N ILE A 245 7.55 23.27 0.14
CA ILE A 245 6.48 24.25 0.37
C ILE A 245 5.75 23.93 1.68
N ASN A 246 5.42 22.66 1.92
CA ASN A 246 4.79 22.23 3.16
C ASN A 246 5.63 22.55 4.40
N THR A 247 6.95 22.40 4.33
CA THR A 247 7.87 22.75 5.42
C THR A 247 7.85 24.25 5.71
N ILE A 248 7.81 25.07 4.67
CA ILE A 248 7.76 26.53 4.80
C ILE A 248 6.43 26.98 5.39
N LEU A 249 5.33 26.45 4.87
CA LEU A 249 3.98 26.71 5.39
C LEU A 249 3.82 26.24 6.84
N SER A 250 4.51 25.16 7.24
CA SER A 250 4.44 24.58 8.59
C SER A 250 5.43 25.20 9.60
N SER A 251 6.40 26.01 9.14
CA SER A 251 7.49 26.53 9.99
C SER A 251 7.04 27.55 11.05
N ASP A 252 5.88 28.19 10.88
CA ASP A 252 5.36 29.20 11.82
C ASP A 252 4.10 28.71 12.54
N VAL A 253 4.31 27.95 13.62
CA VAL A 253 3.23 27.51 14.54
C VAL A 253 2.73 28.69 15.42
N TYR A 254 3.45 29.82 15.44
CA TYR A 254 3.11 31.01 16.21
C TYR A 254 2.86 32.23 15.31
N GLY A 255 1.63 32.39 14.81
CA GLY A 255 1.06 33.67 14.38
C GLY A 255 1.23 34.12 12.91
N ASN A 256 2.24 33.63 12.17
CA ASN A 256 2.49 34.06 10.77
C ASN A 256 2.18 33.01 9.69
N GLY A 257 1.74 31.81 10.06
CA GLY A 257 1.42 30.73 9.10
C GLY A 257 0.34 31.10 8.08
N SER A 258 -0.67 31.90 8.46
CA SER A 258 -1.70 32.40 7.54
C SER A 258 -1.10 33.31 6.47
N LYS A 259 -0.20 34.23 6.85
CA LYS A 259 0.45 35.14 5.89
C LYS A 259 1.31 34.40 4.87
N LYS A 260 1.99 33.34 5.28
CA LYS A 260 2.79 32.48 4.37
C LYS A 260 1.88 31.73 3.39
N LEU A 261 0.76 31.18 3.87
CA LEU A 261 -0.24 30.56 3.01
C LEU A 261 -0.86 31.56 2.04
N ASP A 262 -1.23 32.76 2.50
CA ASP A 262 -1.79 33.81 1.64
C ASP A 262 -0.80 34.21 0.54
N ARG A 263 0.48 34.42 0.89
CA ARG A 263 1.54 34.72 -0.08
C ARG A 263 1.72 33.58 -1.08
N TYR A 264 1.67 32.33 -0.63
CA TYR A 264 1.77 31.18 -1.52
C TYR A 264 0.57 31.07 -2.47
N LEU A 265 -0.66 31.28 -1.99
CA LEU A 265 -1.87 31.31 -2.82
C LEU A 265 -1.83 32.47 -3.83
N ILE A 266 -1.33 33.63 -3.43
CA ILE A 266 -1.08 34.75 -4.34
C ILE A 266 -0.08 34.34 -5.43
N CYS A 267 1.04 33.71 -5.06
CA CYS A 267 2.03 33.20 -6.01
C CYS A 267 1.38 32.25 -7.04
N LYS A 268 0.62 31.25 -6.58
CA LYS A 268 -0.10 30.31 -7.46
C LYS A 268 -1.16 30.99 -8.34
N GLY A 269 -1.84 32.01 -7.81
CA GLY A 269 -2.74 32.85 -8.60
C GLY A 269 -2.02 33.58 -9.73
N ILE A 270 -0.86 34.17 -9.44
CA ILE A 270 -0.07 34.91 -10.42
C ILE A 270 0.53 33.97 -11.47
N GLU A 271 1.08 32.82 -11.06
CA GLU A 271 1.58 31.78 -11.99
C GLU A 271 0.50 31.36 -13.00
N LYS A 272 -0.76 31.26 -12.56
CA LYS A 272 -1.89 30.88 -13.41
C LYS A 272 -2.31 31.99 -14.38
N ILE A 273 -2.21 33.26 -13.97
CA ILE A 273 -2.64 34.41 -14.77
C ILE A 273 -1.53 34.87 -15.75
N GLY A 274 -0.27 34.72 -15.34
CA GLY A 274 0.91 35.28 -16.02
C GLY A 274 1.34 36.60 -15.39
N VAL A 275 2.65 36.75 -15.15
CA VAL A 275 3.24 37.94 -14.51
C VAL A 275 3.01 39.19 -15.36
N ASP A 276 3.20 39.10 -16.68
CA ASP A 276 3.05 40.24 -17.58
C ASP A 276 1.61 40.76 -17.57
N LYS A 277 0.64 39.83 -17.66
CA LYS A 277 -0.78 40.15 -17.59
C LYS A 277 -1.17 40.80 -16.27
N LEU A 278 -0.66 40.29 -15.14
CA LEU A 278 -0.87 40.93 -13.84
C LEU A 278 -0.35 42.38 -13.86
N ILE A 279 0.85 42.60 -14.39
CA ILE A 279 1.45 43.94 -14.46
C ILE A 279 0.59 44.86 -15.32
N GLU A 280 0.17 44.41 -16.51
CA GLU A 280 -0.74 45.16 -17.39
C GLU A 280 -2.03 45.55 -16.66
N ASP A 281 -2.72 44.58 -16.05
CA ASP A 281 -3.97 44.80 -15.31
C ASP A 281 -3.77 45.82 -14.17
N LEU A 282 -2.64 45.77 -13.45
CA LEU A 282 -2.35 46.72 -12.37
C LEU A 282 -2.27 48.17 -12.87
N TYR A 283 -1.66 48.41 -14.03
CA TYR A 283 -1.56 49.75 -14.62
C TYR A 283 -2.87 50.21 -15.28
N VAL A 284 -3.80 49.30 -15.60
CA VAL A 284 -5.16 49.64 -16.04
C VAL A 284 -6.01 50.14 -14.88
N TYR A 285 -5.95 49.45 -13.73
CA TYR A 285 -6.87 49.72 -12.61
C TYR A 285 -6.34 50.70 -11.56
N TYR A 286 -5.02 50.95 -11.52
CA TYR A 286 -4.40 51.79 -10.49
C TYR A 286 -3.49 52.88 -11.06
N PRO A 287 -3.39 54.05 -10.39
CA PRO A 287 -2.39 55.06 -10.73
C PRO A 287 -0.96 54.50 -10.68
N THR A 288 -0.06 55.03 -11.52
CA THR A 288 1.32 54.54 -11.72
C THR A 288 2.09 54.25 -10.42
N LYS A 289 2.01 55.13 -9.42
CA LYS A 289 2.69 54.96 -8.13
C LYS A 289 2.13 53.76 -7.34
N THR A 290 0.81 53.61 -7.34
CA THR A 290 0.11 52.52 -6.65
C THR A 290 0.35 51.20 -7.38
N ALA A 291 0.27 51.19 -8.71
CA ALA A 291 0.56 50.03 -9.55
C ALA A 291 2.00 49.54 -9.35
N SER A 292 2.99 50.45 -9.33
CA SER A 292 4.40 50.10 -9.04
C SER A 292 4.57 49.46 -7.67
N THR A 293 3.88 49.99 -6.65
CA THR A 293 3.94 49.43 -5.28
C THR A 293 3.39 48.01 -5.23
N PHE A 294 2.26 47.74 -5.91
CA PHE A 294 1.70 46.39 -5.99
C PHE A 294 2.58 45.45 -6.80
N ARG A 295 3.11 45.90 -7.94
CA ARG A 295 4.07 45.15 -8.76
C ARG A 295 5.25 44.67 -7.91
N ASP A 296 5.92 45.57 -7.20
CA ASP A 296 7.10 45.21 -6.42
C ASP A 296 6.75 44.23 -5.29
N LYS A 297 5.60 44.41 -4.63
CA LYS A 297 5.08 43.47 -3.64
C LYS A 297 4.83 42.08 -4.21
N TYR A 298 4.21 41.97 -5.39
CA TYR A 298 3.92 40.68 -6.01
C TYR A 298 5.18 40.00 -6.56
N LEU A 299 6.11 40.77 -7.12
CA LEU A 299 7.42 40.25 -7.54
C LEU A 299 8.24 39.73 -6.35
N ASP A 300 8.19 40.39 -5.20
CA ASP A 300 8.79 39.89 -3.95
C ASP A 300 8.15 38.56 -3.50
N ILE A 301 6.82 38.43 -3.62
CA ILE A 301 6.11 37.18 -3.32
C ILE A 301 6.58 36.06 -4.25
N ILE A 302 6.64 36.29 -5.56
CA ILE A 302 7.10 35.30 -6.54
C ILE A 302 8.53 34.87 -6.23
N LYS A 303 9.44 35.84 -6.04
CA LYS A 303 10.85 35.57 -5.69
C LYS A 303 11.00 34.71 -4.43
N SER A 304 10.09 34.85 -3.47
CA SER A 304 10.11 34.06 -2.25
C SER A 304 9.77 32.56 -2.45
N PHE A 305 9.22 32.18 -3.61
CA PHE A 305 8.90 30.79 -3.98
C PHE A 305 9.57 30.31 -5.29
N GLU A 306 10.23 31.19 -6.04
CA GLU A 306 10.81 30.97 -7.38
C GLU A 306 11.95 29.92 -7.45
N ARG A 307 12.50 29.51 -6.30
CA ARG A 307 13.62 28.56 -6.21
C ARG A 307 13.24 27.20 -5.61
N GLU A 308 11.95 26.94 -5.43
CA GLU A 308 11.48 25.85 -4.57
C GLU A 308 10.59 24.83 -5.28
N ASP A 309 10.65 24.79 -6.62
CA ASP A 309 10.05 23.71 -7.40
C ASP A 309 10.80 22.41 -7.16
N THR A 310 10.37 21.77 -6.09
CA THR A 310 10.91 20.52 -5.59
C THR A 310 9.95 19.41 -5.94
N ILE A 311 10.54 18.32 -6.41
CA ILE A 311 9.94 17.02 -6.66
C ILE A 311 8.68 16.80 -5.79
N SER A 312 7.55 16.56 -6.44
CA SER A 312 6.26 16.43 -5.76
C SER A 312 6.22 15.22 -4.82
N TYR A 313 5.27 15.22 -3.88
CA TYR A 313 4.97 14.04 -3.04
C TYR A 313 4.74 12.78 -3.88
N GLN A 314 4.02 12.91 -4.99
CA GLN A 314 3.73 11.81 -5.90
C GLN A 314 5.00 11.22 -6.51
N GLU A 315 5.92 12.07 -6.94
CA GLU A 315 7.16 11.65 -7.62
C GLU A 315 8.13 10.97 -6.64
N ILE A 316 8.35 11.54 -5.46
CA ILE A 316 9.19 10.92 -4.42
C ILE A 316 8.62 9.56 -4.02
N PHE A 317 7.29 9.45 -3.85
CA PHE A 317 6.67 8.17 -3.52
C PHE A 317 6.82 7.17 -4.66
N ARG A 318 6.64 7.61 -5.92
CA ARG A 318 6.81 6.78 -7.12
C ARG A 318 8.22 6.20 -7.20
N GLU A 319 9.24 7.03 -7.01
CA GLU A 319 10.65 6.60 -7.00
C GLU A 319 10.88 5.54 -5.92
N ARG A 320 10.41 5.77 -4.69
CA ARG A 320 10.52 4.78 -3.61
C ARG A 320 9.76 3.49 -3.87
N LEU A 321 8.59 3.58 -4.49
CA LEU A 321 7.81 2.40 -4.89
C LEU A 321 8.58 1.61 -5.94
N GLN A 322 9.13 2.28 -6.96
CA GLN A 322 9.96 1.68 -7.99
C GLN A 322 11.22 1.06 -7.42
N GLU A 323 11.99 1.75 -6.56
CA GLU A 323 13.15 1.19 -5.87
C GLU A 323 12.83 -0.09 -5.09
N LYS A 324 11.64 -0.13 -4.46
CA LYS A 324 11.19 -1.25 -3.62
C LYS A 324 10.66 -2.43 -4.42
N THR A 325 10.07 -2.15 -5.59
CA THR A 325 9.44 -3.14 -6.48
C THR A 325 10.35 -3.60 -7.60
N ALA A 326 11.36 -2.79 -7.94
CA ALA A 326 12.40 -3.14 -8.90
C ALA A 326 13.09 -4.41 -8.41
N PHE A 327 12.98 -5.44 -9.22
CA PHE A 327 13.85 -6.58 -9.12
C PHE A 327 15.29 -6.05 -9.21
N LYS A 328 16.11 -6.32 -8.20
CA LYS A 328 17.57 -6.29 -8.37
C LYS A 328 17.96 -7.70 -8.80
N PRO A 329 17.90 -8.06 -10.10
CA PRO A 329 18.64 -9.22 -10.54
C PRO A 329 20.09 -8.94 -10.18
N ASN A 330 20.81 -9.95 -9.70
CA ASN A 330 22.26 -9.87 -9.76
C ASN A 330 22.64 -9.68 -11.23
N GLY A 331 23.14 -8.51 -11.59
CA GLY A 331 23.77 -8.21 -12.87
C GLY A 331 22.84 -7.80 -14.01
N PHE A 332 23.24 -6.70 -14.66
CA PHE A 332 22.89 -6.24 -16.02
C PHE A 332 21.49 -5.65 -16.25
N TYR A 333 21.41 -4.33 -16.09
CA TYR A 333 20.49 -3.48 -16.82
C TYR A 333 20.87 -3.47 -18.31
N ASN A 334 19.89 -3.64 -19.19
CA ASN A 334 19.93 -3.00 -20.49
C ASN A 334 18.53 -2.52 -20.88
N ASN A 335 18.42 -1.21 -21.09
CA ASN A 335 17.22 -0.52 -21.55
C ASN A 335 16.90 -0.94 -23.00
N SER A 336 15.70 -1.48 -23.22
CA SER A 336 15.03 -1.30 -24.52
C SER A 336 13.51 -1.58 -24.40
N ASN A 337 12.75 -0.51 -24.60
CA ASN A 337 11.40 -0.41 -25.14
C ASN A 337 10.50 -1.65 -25.14
N LYS A 338 9.38 -1.60 -24.39
CA LYS A 338 8.09 -2.12 -24.91
C LYS A 338 6.90 -1.25 -24.48
N ARG A 339 6.05 -1.00 -25.49
CA ARG A 339 4.80 -0.24 -25.48
C ARG A 339 3.78 -0.79 -24.47
N ILE A 340 3.13 0.11 -23.75
CA ILE A 340 1.95 -0.17 -22.92
C ILE A 340 0.72 -0.08 -23.84
N LEU A 341 -0.09 -1.14 -23.88
CA LEU A 341 -1.39 -1.13 -24.57
C LEU A 341 -2.40 -0.29 -23.77
N PRO A 342 -3.23 0.54 -24.42
CA PRO A 342 -4.28 1.30 -23.73
C PRO A 342 -5.46 0.38 -23.40
N LEU A 343 -5.83 0.34 -22.13
CA LEU A 343 -7.09 -0.28 -21.69
C LEU A 343 -8.15 0.83 -21.55
N ASN A 344 -8.84 1.09 -22.66
CA ASN A 344 -10.19 1.65 -22.60
C ASN A 344 -11.14 0.53 -22.14
N ASN A 345 -12.00 0.86 -21.17
CA ASN A 345 -13.05 0.05 -20.53
C ASN A 345 -12.62 -0.75 -19.28
N ILE A 346 -12.60 -0.05 -18.14
CA ILE A 346 -12.81 -0.61 -16.77
C ILE A 346 -13.98 0.12 -16.14
#